data_AF-A0A838HAQ5-F1
#
_entry.id   AF-A0A838HAQ5-F1
#
_cell.length_a   1.000
_cell.length_b   1.000
_cell.length_c   1.000
_cell.angle_alpha   90.00
_cell.angle_beta   90.00
_cell.angle_gamma   90.00
#
_symmetry.space_group_name_H-M   'P 1'
#
loop_
_entity.id
_entity.type
_entity.pdbx_description
1 polymer ?
#
loop_
_entity_poly.entity_id
_entity_poly.type
_entity_poly.pdbx_seq_one_letter_code
_entity_poly.pdbx_strand_id
1 'polypeptide(L)'
;MFDLVTPMNLWDAGESLHVDELRSLQLSRLRTTLHRAYAKVPHYRRAFDDAGVHPDDLVEIADLARFPLTSKADLRDNYPFDMFAVPRRDVDMWADVVARSIRAAGGRAGDLVHVAYGYGLFTGGLGAHYGA
;
A
#
# COMPACT_ATOMS: atom_id res chain seq x y z
N MET A 1 -2.71 -38.07 -8.64
CA MET A 1 -1.38 -37.96 -8.01
C MET A 1 -0.83 -36.61 -8.46
N PHE A 2 -0.99 -35.57 -7.65
CA PHE A 2 -0.46 -34.24 -7.97
C PHE A 2 1.05 -34.27 -7.75
N ASP A 3 1.79 -33.94 -8.80
CA ASP A 3 3.24 -33.87 -8.77
C ASP A 3 3.65 -32.61 -7.99
N LEU A 4 3.94 -32.78 -6.71
CA LEU A 4 4.50 -31.73 -5.84
C LEU A 4 6.00 -31.60 -6.15
N VAL A 5 6.34 -31.16 -7.37
CA VAL A 5 7.69 -30.69 -7.65
C VAL A 5 7.79 -29.29 -7.05
N THR A 6 8.27 -29.22 -5.81
CA THR A 6 8.73 -27.94 -5.24
C THR A 6 9.82 -27.41 -6.17
N PRO A 7 9.66 -26.21 -6.77
CA PRO A 7 10.70 -25.66 -7.62
C PRO A 7 12.01 -25.58 -6.84
N MET A 8 13.09 -26.07 -7.46
CA MET A 8 14.42 -26.17 -6.86
C MET A 8 15.04 -24.81 -6.53
N ASN A 9 14.41 -23.73 -7.02
CA ASN A 9 14.72 -22.36 -6.67
C ASN A 9 13.45 -21.68 -6.11
N LEU A 10 13.44 -21.44 -4.80
CA LEU A 10 12.37 -20.73 -4.08
C LEU A 10 12.49 -19.20 -4.20
N TRP A 11 13.60 -18.71 -4.77
CA TRP A 11 13.93 -17.30 -4.82
C TRP A 11 13.15 -16.62 -5.95
N ASP A 12 12.59 -15.44 -5.69
CA ASP A 12 12.09 -14.57 -6.74
C ASP A 12 13.25 -13.87 -7.48
N ALA A 13 12.95 -13.35 -8.67
CA ALA A 13 13.97 -12.70 -9.51
C ALA A 13 14.65 -11.50 -8.82
N GLY A 14 13.93 -10.83 -7.92
CA GLY A 14 14.43 -9.69 -7.15
C GLY A 14 15.48 -10.09 -6.11
N GLU A 15 15.35 -11.27 -5.51
CA GLU A 15 16.29 -11.79 -4.50
C GLU A 15 17.66 -12.16 -5.09
N SER A 16 17.76 -12.27 -6.43
CA SER A 16 19.00 -12.57 -7.15
C SER A 16 19.65 -11.37 -7.87
N LEU A 17 19.09 -10.17 -7.76
CA LEU A 17 19.61 -8.98 -8.45
C LEU A 17 20.98 -8.56 -7.90
N HIS A 18 21.88 -8.11 -8.78
CA HIS A 18 23.08 -7.40 -8.34
C HIS A 18 22.68 -6.08 -7.65
N VAL A 19 23.50 -5.60 -6.72
CA VAL A 19 23.17 -4.40 -5.93
C VAL A 19 22.88 -3.16 -6.79
N ASP A 20 23.56 -3.01 -7.93
CA ASP A 20 23.36 -1.89 -8.86
C ASP A 20 22.03 -2.01 -9.61
N GLU A 21 21.63 -3.23 -9.97
CA GLU A 21 20.33 -3.50 -10.58
C GLU A 21 19.20 -3.26 -9.56
N LEU A 22 19.39 -3.72 -8.32
CA LEU A 22 18.45 -3.49 -7.22
C LEU A 22 18.25 -1.99 -6.96
N ARG A 23 19.34 -1.22 -6.89
CA ARG A 23 19.28 0.25 -6.71
C ARG A 23 18.56 0.95 -7.86
N SER A 24 18.83 0.52 -9.09
CA SER A 24 18.16 1.05 -10.28
C SER A 24 16.66 0.77 -10.26
N LEU A 25 16.27 -0.45 -9.87
CA LEU A 25 14.88 -0.85 -9.71
C LEU A 25 14.19 -0.07 -8.57
N GLN A 26 14.85 0.07 -7.42
CA GLN A 26 14.36 0.84 -6.29
C GLN A 26 14.10 2.29 -6.68
N LEU A 27 15.04 2.94 -7.37
CA LEU A 27 14.90 4.33 -7.80
C LEU A 27 13.70 4.50 -8.76
N SER A 28 13.58 3.62 -9.75
CA SER A 28 12.47 3.62 -10.71
C SER A 28 11.10 3.48 -10.03
N ARG A 29 10.99 2.53 -9.09
CA ARG A 29 9.75 2.30 -8.32
C ARG A 29 9.46 3.44 -7.35
N LEU A 30 10.48 4.02 -6.73
CA LEU A 30 10.34 5.13 -5.79
C LEU A 30 9.83 6.39 -6.51
N ARG A 31 10.38 6.73 -7.68
CA ARG A 31 9.85 7.82 -8.53
C ARG A 31 8.38 7.61 -8.83
N THR A 32 8.03 6.41 -9.32
CA THR A 32 6.62 6.06 -9.62
C THR A 32 5.72 6.22 -8.39
N THR A 33 6.21 5.83 -7.22
CA THR A 33 5.48 5.94 -5.96
C THR A 33 5.25 7.39 -5.54
N LEU A 34 6.29 8.24 -5.61
CA LEU A 34 6.18 9.66 -5.28
C LEU A 34 5.22 10.40 -6.24
N HIS A 35 5.33 10.15 -7.55
CA HIS A 35 4.39 10.71 -8.52
C HIS A 35 2.94 10.30 -8.23
N ARG A 36 2.72 9.02 -7.91
CA ARG A 36 1.39 8.53 -7.57
C ARG A 36 0.85 9.19 -6.30
N ALA A 37 1.67 9.28 -5.25
CA ALA A 37 1.28 9.92 -3.99
C ALA A 37 0.90 11.38 -4.20
N TYR A 38 1.78 12.16 -4.85
CA TYR A 38 1.56 13.57 -5.16
C TYR A 38 0.32 13.80 -6.05
N ALA A 39 0.13 12.96 -7.06
CA ALA A 39 -0.99 13.10 -7.99
C ALA A 39 -2.33 12.70 -7.38
N LYS A 40 -2.37 11.69 -6.49
CA LYS A 40 -3.63 11.05 -6.06
C LYS A 40 -4.05 11.37 -4.64
N VAL A 41 -3.15 11.82 -3.77
CA VAL A 41 -3.45 12.04 -2.35
C VAL A 41 -3.27 13.51 -1.99
N PRO A 42 -4.37 14.24 -1.66
CA PRO A 42 -4.31 15.67 -1.34
C PRO A 42 -3.33 16.01 -0.21
N HIS A 43 -3.20 15.14 0.80
CA HIS A 43 -2.23 15.33 1.89
C HIS A 43 -0.78 15.37 1.38
N TYR A 44 -0.35 14.39 0.58
CA TYR A 44 1.02 14.36 0.06
C TYR A 44 1.30 15.51 -0.89
N ARG A 45 0.32 15.94 -1.69
CA ARG A 45 0.48 17.12 -2.54
C ARG A 45 0.81 18.36 -1.70
N ARG A 46 -0.01 18.64 -0.69
CA ARG A 46 0.21 19.79 0.22
C ARG A 46 1.55 19.67 0.95
N ALA A 47 1.85 18.51 1.53
CA ALA A 47 3.10 18.31 2.27
C ALA A 47 4.34 18.53 1.40
N PHE A 48 4.30 18.10 0.14
CA PHE A 48 5.40 18.26 -0.82
C PHE A 48 5.51 19.72 -1.26
N ASP A 49 4.40 20.37 -1.60
CA ASP A 49 4.35 21.79 -1.97
C ASP A 49 4.86 22.69 -0.82
N ASP A 50 4.44 22.43 0.42
CA ASP A 50 4.85 23.16 1.62
C ASP A 50 6.34 22.97 1.94
N ALA A 51 6.88 21.79 1.65
CA ALA A 51 8.31 21.49 1.77
C ALA A 51 9.14 21.99 0.56
N GLY A 52 8.48 22.51 -0.48
CA GLY A 52 9.14 22.99 -1.70
C GLY A 52 9.82 21.90 -2.52
N VAL A 53 9.28 20.67 -2.52
CA VAL A 53 9.80 19.53 -3.28
C VAL A 53 8.75 18.97 -4.23
N HIS A 54 9.17 18.54 -5.42
CA HIS A 54 8.35 17.85 -6.41
C HIS A 54 8.88 16.41 -6.61
N PRO A 55 8.05 15.42 -6.99
CA PRO A 55 8.54 14.07 -7.28
C PRO A 55 9.71 13.99 -8.28
N ASP A 56 9.80 14.94 -9.21
CA ASP A 56 10.90 15.03 -10.18
C ASP A 56 12.25 15.39 -9.54
N ASP A 57 12.27 15.91 -8.31
CA ASP A 57 13.50 16.21 -7.57
C ASP A 57 14.22 14.95 -7.08
N LEU A 58 13.61 13.77 -7.20
CA LEU A 58 14.23 12.49 -6.86
C LEU A 58 15.13 11.98 -8.01
N VAL A 59 16.37 12.45 -8.06
CA VAL A 59 17.36 12.05 -9.08
C VAL A 59 18.11 10.81 -8.64
N GLU A 60 18.39 10.66 -7.35
CA GLU A 60 19.03 9.48 -6.75
C GLU A 60 18.35 9.07 -5.44
N ILE A 61 18.68 7.89 -4.92
CA ILE A 61 18.06 7.37 -3.67
C ILE A 61 18.28 8.33 -2.49
N ALA A 62 19.43 9.02 -2.44
CA ALA A 62 19.75 9.95 -1.36
C ALA A 62 18.82 11.18 -1.33
N ASP A 63 18.26 11.59 -2.47
CA ASP A 63 17.32 12.72 -2.55
C ASP A 63 16.03 12.48 -1.75
N LEU A 64 15.72 11.21 -1.42
CA LEU A 64 14.54 10.88 -0.60
C LEU A 64 14.56 11.61 0.75
N ALA A 65 15.75 11.91 1.30
CA ALA A 65 15.90 12.65 2.54
C ALA A 65 15.35 14.09 2.49
N ARG A 66 15.10 14.64 1.30
CA ARG A 66 14.51 15.97 1.10
C ARG A 66 12.98 15.96 1.24
N PHE A 67 12.34 14.80 1.14
CA PHE A 67 10.88 14.69 1.20
C PHE A 67 10.39 14.63 2.66
N PRO A 68 9.21 15.21 2.95
CA PRO A 68 8.67 15.21 4.31
C PRO A 68 8.31 13.79 4.77
N LEU A 69 8.47 13.56 6.07
CA LEU A 69 8.01 12.32 6.71
C LEU A 69 6.51 12.37 6.98
N THR A 70 5.85 11.21 6.91
CA THR A 70 4.46 11.05 7.35
C THR A 70 4.41 10.58 8.79
N SER A 71 3.71 11.33 9.63
CA SER A 71 3.50 11.03 11.03
C SER A 71 2.21 10.23 11.27
N LYS A 72 2.03 9.77 12.51
CA LYS A 72 0.76 9.15 12.92
C LYS A 72 -0.40 10.16 12.99
N ALA A 73 -0.11 11.44 13.24
CA ALA A 73 -1.13 12.48 13.29
C ALA A 73 -1.76 12.68 11.91
N ASP A 74 -0.93 12.73 10.86
CA ASP A 74 -1.41 12.84 9.48
C ASP A 74 -2.43 11.75 9.13
N LEU A 75 -2.18 10.52 9.55
CA LEU A 75 -3.12 9.41 9.33
C LEU A 75 -4.44 9.58 10.11
N ARG A 76 -4.39 10.15 11.31
CA ARG A 76 -5.60 10.38 12.12
C ARG A 76 -6.43 11.52 11.53
N ASP A 77 -5.78 12.58 11.07
CA ASP A 77 -6.43 13.78 10.53
C ASP A 77 -7.08 13.54 9.16
N ASN A 78 -6.62 12.49 8.44
CA ASN A 78 -7.13 12.08 7.13
C ASN A 78 -7.93 10.76 7.20
N TYR A 79 -8.32 10.31 8.40
CA TYR A 79 -9.20 9.15 8.59
C TYR A 79 -10.62 9.50 8.10
N PRO A 80 -11.39 8.55 7.50
CA PRO A 80 -11.03 7.16 7.23
C PRO A 80 -10.37 6.87 5.88
N PHE A 81 -10.51 7.75 4.88
CA PHE A 81 -10.24 7.39 3.47
C PHE A 81 -9.31 8.36 2.73
N ASP A 82 -9.00 9.52 3.28
CA ASP A 82 -8.37 10.61 2.51
C ASP A 82 -6.89 10.37 2.19
N MET A 83 -6.29 9.33 2.79
CA MET A 83 -4.94 8.85 2.48
C MET A 83 -4.91 7.83 1.33
N PHE A 84 -6.05 7.44 0.77
CA PHE A 84 -6.08 6.46 -0.32
C PHE A 84 -5.73 7.07 -1.67
N ALA A 85 -4.85 6.38 -2.40
CA ALA A 85 -4.41 6.74 -3.75
C ALA A 85 -5.20 6.01 -4.86
N VAL A 86 -6.45 5.62 -4.56
CA VAL A 86 -7.41 4.98 -5.48
C VAL A 86 -8.81 5.55 -5.23
N PRO A 87 -9.71 5.54 -6.23
CA PRO A 87 -11.09 5.95 -6.02
C PRO A 87 -11.83 5.07 -5.00
N ARG A 88 -12.83 5.65 -4.32
CA ARG A 88 -13.63 4.96 -3.29
C ARG A 88 -14.21 3.62 -3.74
N ARG A 89 -14.67 3.53 -5.00
CA ARG A 89 -15.22 2.30 -5.58
C ARG A 89 -14.27 1.11 -5.57
N ASP A 90 -12.96 1.35 -5.66
CA ASP A 90 -11.96 0.27 -5.67
C ASP A 90 -11.81 -0.29 -4.24
N VAL A 91 -12.01 0.55 -3.22
CA VAL A 91 -12.08 0.14 -1.81
C VAL A 91 -13.38 -0.61 -1.52
N ASP A 92 -14.51 -0.19 -2.11
CA ASP A 92 -15.77 -0.92 -1.99
C ASP A 92 -15.69 -2.31 -2.63
N MET A 93 -15.11 -2.40 -3.84
CA MET A 93 -14.87 -3.68 -4.50
C MET A 93 -13.97 -4.60 -3.66
N TRP A 94 -12.96 -4.04 -2.99
CA TRP A 94 -12.15 -4.80 -2.04
C TRP A 94 -12.98 -5.32 -0.86
N ALA A 95 -13.82 -4.49 -0.24
CA ALA A 95 -14.71 -4.91 0.84
C ALA A 95 -15.64 -6.06 0.42
N ASP A 96 -16.22 -5.99 -0.79
CA ASP A 96 -17.06 -7.07 -1.35
C ASP A 96 -16.28 -8.38 -1.52
N VAL A 97 -15.03 -8.31 -1.99
CA VAL A 97 -14.15 -9.49 -2.10
C VAL A 97 -13.89 -10.10 -0.73
N VAL A 98 -13.65 -9.27 0.29
CA VAL A 98 -13.45 -9.76 1.66
C VAL A 98 -14.72 -10.41 2.21
N ALA A 99 -15.89 -9.80 2.03
CA ALA A 99 -17.18 -10.37 2.45
C ALA A 99 -17.42 -11.76 1.83
N ARG A 100 -17.14 -11.91 0.53
CA ARG A 100 -17.23 -13.19 -0.17
C ARG A 100 -16.26 -14.23 0.38
N SER A 101 -15.06 -13.81 0.75
CA SER A 101 -14.05 -14.68 1.35
C SER A 101 -14.46 -15.16 2.74
N ILE A 102 -14.99 -14.27 3.59
CA ILE A 102 -15.54 -14.61 4.91
C ILE A 102 -16.70 -15.61 4.77
N ARG A 103 -17.62 -15.36 3.84
CA ARG A 103 -18.74 -16.26 3.56
C ARG A 103 -18.27 -17.65 3.11
N ALA A 104 -17.28 -17.70 2.22
CA ALA A 104 -16.70 -18.94 1.71
C ALA A 104 -15.96 -19.73 2.82
N ALA A 105 -15.33 -19.04 3.77
CA ALA A 105 -14.68 -19.63 4.93
C ALA A 105 -15.67 -20.15 6.00
N GLY A 106 -16.98 -19.96 5.81
CA GLY A 106 -18.01 -20.46 6.72
C GLY A 106 -18.70 -19.39 7.57
N GLY A 107 -18.25 -18.13 7.50
CA GLY A 107 -18.88 -17.02 8.24
C GLY A 107 -20.34 -16.81 7.86
N ARG A 108 -21.15 -16.42 8.84
CA ARG A 108 -22.59 -16.18 8.75
C ARG A 108 -22.94 -14.83 9.39
N ALA A 109 -24.06 -14.26 8.95
CA ALA A 109 -24.60 -13.09 9.61
C ALA A 109 -24.91 -13.42 11.08
N GLY A 110 -24.43 -12.58 12.00
CA GLY A 110 -24.52 -12.79 13.44
C GLY A 110 -23.26 -13.38 14.08
N ASP A 111 -22.28 -13.85 13.29
CA ASP A 111 -20.98 -14.27 13.81
C ASP A 111 -20.18 -13.05 14.31
N LEU A 112 -19.38 -13.25 15.36
CA LEU A 112 -18.46 -12.23 15.87
C LEU A 112 -17.09 -12.36 15.20
N VAL A 113 -16.66 -11.31 14.51
CA VAL A 113 -15.36 -11.26 13.82
C VAL A 113 -14.43 -10.29 14.56
N HIS A 114 -13.25 -10.77 14.94
CA HIS A 114 -12.20 -9.92 15.49
C HIS A 114 -11.23 -9.48 14.39
N VAL A 115 -11.25 -8.20 14.03
CA VAL A 115 -10.26 -7.60 13.13
C VAL A 115 -9.01 -7.27 13.95
N ALA A 116 -8.02 -8.18 13.92
CA ALA A 116 -6.76 -8.01 14.65
C ALA A 116 -5.78 -7.01 13.99
N TYR A 117 -6.12 -6.47 12.81
CA TYR A 117 -5.27 -5.55 12.05
C TYR A 117 -5.59 -4.09 12.37
N GLY A 118 -4.56 -3.24 12.42
CA GLY A 118 -4.72 -1.80 12.61
C GLY A 118 -5.27 -1.10 11.37
N TYR A 119 -6.07 -0.05 11.59
CA TYR A 119 -6.63 0.85 10.56
C TYR A 119 -5.63 1.91 10.07
N GLY A 120 -4.36 1.53 9.90
CA GLY A 120 -3.29 2.41 9.43
C GLY A 120 -3.13 2.39 7.90
N LEU A 121 -1.88 2.46 7.42
CA LEU A 121 -1.54 2.36 6.00
C LEU A 121 -1.81 0.98 5.38
N PHE A 122 -2.38 0.04 6.14
CA PHE A 122 -2.73 -1.30 5.67
C PHE A 122 -4.23 -1.36 5.36
N THR A 123 -4.56 -1.43 4.07
CA THR A 123 -5.94 -1.50 3.54
C THR A 123 -6.72 -2.75 3.98
N GLY A 124 -6.03 -3.78 4.47
CA GLY A 124 -6.67 -5.03 4.90
C GLY A 124 -7.60 -4.85 6.11
N GLY A 125 -7.26 -3.97 7.06
CA GLY A 125 -8.13 -3.68 8.20
C GLY A 125 -9.46 -3.05 7.78
N LEU A 126 -9.43 -2.11 6.83
CA LEU A 126 -10.63 -1.48 6.29
C LEU A 126 -11.46 -2.45 5.45
N GLY A 127 -10.85 -3.27 4.60
CA GLY A 127 -11.58 -4.30 3.85
C GLY A 127 -12.26 -5.33 4.73
N ALA A 128 -11.58 -5.80 5.78
CA ALA A 128 -12.17 -6.70 6.77
C ALA A 128 -13.29 -6.03 7.55
N HIS A 129 -13.14 -4.76 7.95
CA HIS A 129 -14.18 -4.03 8.66
C HIS A 129 -15.43 -3.81 7.81
N TYR A 130 -15.28 -3.41 6.55
CA TYR A 130 -16.42 -3.15 5.67
C TYR A 130 -17.00 -4.42 5.03
N GLY A 131 -16.24 -5.53 5.02
CA GLY A 131 -16.69 -6.81 4.48
C GLY A 131 -17.23 -7.81 5.51
N ALA A 132 -16.98 -7.62 6.81
CA ALA A 132 -17.43 -8.51 7.89
C ALA A 132 -18.85 -8.23 8.38
#